data_AF-A0AAW8APC7-F1
#
_entry.id   AF-A0AAW8APC7-F1
#
_cell.length_a   1.000
_cell.length_b   1.000
_cell.length_c   1.000
_cell.angle_alpha   90.00
_cell.angle_beta   90.00
_cell.angle_gamma   90.00
#
_symmetry.space_group_name_H-M   'P 1'
#
loop_
_entity.id
_entity.type
_entity.pdbx_description
1 polymer ?
#
loop_
_entity_poly.entity_id
_entity_poly.type
_entity_poly.pdbx_seq_one_letter_code
_entity_poly.pdbx_strand_id
1 'polypeptide(L)'
;EAANTEALLDAAGRNGDALFRFPYGARNDGALTTIEALKLRSMMWNVDSLDWSDPIPKSIAARVLAELDKQQRGIVLFHDIHARTVQ
;
A
#
# COMPACT_ATOMS: atom_id res chain seq x y z
N GLU A 1 10.95 -7.23 12.36
CA GLU A 1 10.25 -7.56 11.09
C GLU A 1 10.71 -6.67 9.94
N ALA A 2 10.44 -5.36 9.95
CA ALA A 2 10.82 -4.45 8.86
C ALA A 2 12.28 -4.59 8.41
N ALA A 3 13.26 -4.56 9.33
CA ALA A 3 14.68 -4.73 8.99
C ALA A 3 15.02 -6.08 8.33
N ASN A 4 14.32 -7.16 8.69
CA ASN A 4 14.52 -8.46 8.06
C ASN A 4 13.97 -8.47 6.63
N THR A 5 12.80 -7.85 6.42
CA THR A 5 12.22 -7.69 5.09
C THR A 5 13.13 -6.85 4.18
N GLU A 6 13.70 -5.76 4.70
CA GLU A 6 14.65 -4.92 3.95
C GLU A 6 15.87 -5.72 3.48
N ALA A 7 16.47 -6.53 4.37
CA ALA A 7 17.59 -7.38 4.01
C ALA A 7 17.23 -8.40 2.90
N LEU A 8 16.02 -8.95 2.93
CA LEU A 8 15.53 -9.87 1.90
C LEU A 8 15.27 -9.15 0.57
N LEU A 9 14.71 -7.94 0.60
CA LEU A 9 14.48 -7.12 -0.59
C LEU A 9 15.79 -6.73 -1.26
N ASP A 10 16.81 -6.34 -0.48
CA ASP A 10 18.13 -6.01 -1.00
C ASP A 10 18.81 -7.25 -1.61
N ALA A 11 18.73 -8.41 -0.94
CA ALA A 11 19.24 -9.67 -1.46
C ALA A 11 18.53 -10.12 -2.75
N ALA A 12 17.24 -9.80 -2.90
CA ALA A 12 16.46 -10.05 -4.11
C ALA A 12 16.73 -9.03 -5.23
N GLY A 13 17.60 -8.05 -5.02
CA GLY A 13 17.95 -7.03 -6.01
C GLY A 13 16.89 -5.95 -6.19
N ARG A 14 16.24 -5.52 -5.10
CA ARG A 14 15.25 -4.44 -5.12
C ARG A 14 15.75 -3.25 -5.96
N ASN A 15 14.85 -2.75 -6.81
CA ASN A 15 15.02 -1.51 -7.55
C ASN A 15 13.91 -0.52 -7.15
N GLY A 16 14.26 0.74 -6.91
CA GLY A 16 13.32 1.80 -6.53
C GLY A 16 13.50 2.33 -5.10
N ASP A 17 12.57 3.22 -4.71
CA ASP A 17 12.62 3.94 -3.44
C ASP A 17 12.34 3.05 -2.22
N ALA A 18 12.97 3.38 -1.08
CA ALA A 18 12.79 2.71 0.20
C ALA A 18 11.46 3.15 0.86
N LEU A 19 10.34 2.61 0.38
CA LEU A 19 9.00 2.89 0.86
C LEU A 19 8.50 1.78 1.81
N PHE A 20 7.74 2.17 2.83
CA PHE A 20 7.15 1.24 3.78
C PHE A 20 5.68 1.56 4.04
N ARG A 21 4.82 0.54 4.02
CA ARG A 21 3.41 0.64 4.40
C ARG A 21 3.17 -0.25 5.61
N PHE A 22 2.62 0.31 6.68
CA PHE A 22 2.26 -0.48 7.85
C PHE A 22 1.15 -1.49 7.50
N PRO A 23 1.20 -2.72 8.04
CA PRO A 23 0.10 -3.67 7.91
C PRO A 23 -1.22 -3.03 8.33
N TYR A 24 -2.21 -3.07 7.43
CA TYR A 24 -3.54 -2.46 7.63
C TYR A 24 -3.53 -0.96 7.96
N GLY A 25 -2.41 -0.25 7.73
CA GLY A 25 -2.24 1.15 8.12
C GLY A 25 -2.04 1.38 9.62
N ALA A 26 -1.88 0.31 10.42
CA ALA A 26 -1.74 0.40 11.86
C ALA A 26 -0.36 0.96 12.25
N ARG A 27 -0.34 2.22 12.69
CA ARG A 27 0.89 2.93 13.08
C ARG A 27 0.71 3.73 14.36
N ASN A 28 1.81 3.88 15.09
CA ASN A 28 1.95 4.78 16.23
C ASN A 28 3.33 5.46 16.15
N ASP A 29 3.60 6.40 17.04
CA ASP A 29 4.83 7.21 17.00
C ASP A 29 6.09 6.36 17.13
N GLY A 30 6.10 5.35 18.01
CA GLY A 30 7.25 4.47 18.17
C GLY A 30 7.53 3.63 16.91
N ALA A 31 6.47 3.14 16.27
CA ALA A 31 6.56 2.38 15.02
C ALA A 31 7.04 3.28 13.87
N LEU A 32 6.59 4.53 13.82
CA LEU A 32 7.07 5.55 12.87
C LEU A 32 8.56 5.86 13.06
N THR A 33 9.00 6.13 14.29
CA THR A 33 10.41 6.36 14.61
C THR A 33 11.28 5.16 14.19
N THR A 34 10.77 3.95 14.36
CA THR A 34 11.50 2.72 13.98
C THR A 34 11.76 2.67 12.48
N ILE A 35 10.75 2.93 11.64
CA ILE A 35 10.95 2.89 10.18
C ILE A 35 11.76 4.08 9.65
N GLU A 36 11.64 5.26 10.28
CA GLU A 36 12.49 6.42 9.96
C GLU A 36 13.96 6.17 10.26
N ALA A 37 14.27 5.47 11.37
CA ALA A 37 15.63 5.05 11.70
C ALA A 37 16.21 4.09 10.65
N LEU A 38 15.36 3.28 10.01
CA LEU A 38 15.70 2.41 8.88
C LEU A 38 15.77 3.16 7.53
N LYS A 39 15.60 4.50 7.54
CA LYS A 39 15.56 5.34 6.32
C LYS A 39 14.42 5.00 5.36
N LEU A 40 13.35 4.40 5.87
CA LEU A 40 12.14 4.10 5.12
C LEU A 40 11.14 5.24 5.20
N ARG A 41 10.45 5.51 4.10
CA ARG A 41 9.35 6.47 4.07
C ARG A 41 8.01 5.79 4.29
N SER A 42 7.26 6.21 5.32
CA SER A 42 5.89 5.74 5.56
C SER A 42 4.95 6.22 4.45
N MET A 43 4.23 5.28 3.82
CA MET A 43 3.25 5.55 2.77
C MET A 43 1.86 5.08 3.20
N MET A 44 0.87 5.96 3.05
CA MET A 44 -0.55 5.69 3.28
C MET A 44 -1.34 5.83 1.97
N TRP A 45 -2.65 5.63 2.04
CA TRP A 45 -3.58 5.84 0.94
C TRP A 45 -4.77 6.66 1.42
N ASN A 46 -5.42 7.33 0.47
CA ASN A 46 -6.65 8.10 0.68
C ASN A 46 -7.79 7.64 -0.25
N VAL A 47 -7.50 6.70 -1.16
CA VAL A 47 -8.50 6.01 -1.98
C VAL A 47 -8.34 4.51 -1.71
N ASP A 48 -9.35 3.89 -1.10
CA ASP A 48 -9.35 2.46 -0.81
C ASP A 48 -10.22 1.72 -1.83
N SER A 49 -9.64 0.74 -2.53
CA SER A 49 -10.37 -0.04 -3.52
C SER A 49 -11.36 -1.02 -2.89
N LEU A 50 -11.17 -1.40 -1.62
CA LEU A 50 -11.90 -2.50 -0.96
C LEU A 50 -11.84 -3.82 -1.74
N ASP A 51 -10.80 -4.02 -2.54
CA ASP A 51 -10.55 -5.23 -3.31
C ASP A 51 -10.27 -6.46 -2.44
N TRP A 52 -10.21 -6.35 -1.12
CA TRP A 52 -10.12 -7.46 -0.18
C TRP A 52 -11.51 -8.03 0.20
N SER A 53 -12.58 -7.23 0.09
CA SER A 53 -13.95 -7.63 0.44
C SER A 53 -14.90 -7.76 -0.75
N ASP A 54 -14.74 -6.91 -1.76
CA ASP A 54 -15.61 -6.90 -2.94
C ASP A 54 -15.13 -7.92 -3.97
N PRO A 55 -15.94 -8.92 -4.36
CA PRO A 55 -15.53 -9.91 -5.35
C PRO A 55 -15.71 -9.45 -6.81
N ILE A 56 -16.30 -8.28 -7.08
CA ILE A 56 -16.72 -7.86 -8.42
C ILE A 56 -15.78 -6.79 -8.99
N PRO A 57 -14.91 -7.10 -9.98
CA PRO A 57 -13.94 -6.14 -10.54
C PRO A 57 -14.55 -4.84 -11.04
N LYS A 58 -15.71 -4.90 -11.71
CA LYS A 58 -16.42 -3.71 -12.18
C LYS A 58 -16.89 -2.79 -11.04
N SER A 59 -17.30 -3.37 -9.91
CA SER A 59 -17.72 -2.57 -8.75
C SER A 59 -16.52 -1.90 -8.08
N ILE A 60 -15.40 -2.62 -7.98
CA ILE A 60 -14.11 -2.07 -7.51
C ILE A 60 -13.65 -0.90 -8.38
N ALA A 61 -13.62 -1.08 -9.71
CA ALA A 61 -13.20 -0.04 -10.64
C ALA A 61 -14.11 1.20 -10.54
N ALA A 62 -15.43 1.01 -10.52
CA ALA A 62 -16.39 2.11 -10.40
C ALA A 62 -16.20 2.91 -9.10
N ARG A 63 -15.93 2.22 -7.98
CA ARG A 63 -15.64 2.86 -6.68
C ARG A 63 -14.38 3.72 -6.74
N VAL A 64 -13.28 3.15 -7.23
CA VAL A 64 -11.99 3.85 -7.31
C VAL A 64 -12.11 5.09 -8.20
N LEU A 65 -12.74 4.95 -9.38
CA LEU A 65 -12.96 6.08 -10.29
C LEU A 65 -13.84 7.16 -9.66
N ALA A 66 -14.93 6.78 -8.98
CA ALA A 66 -15.80 7.74 -8.30
C ALA A 66 -15.08 8.50 -7.17
N GLU A 67 -14.16 7.85 -6.44
CA GLU A 67 -13.36 8.54 -5.42
C GLU A 67 -12.28 9.45 -6.04
N LEU A 68 -11.64 9.02 -7.12
CA LEU A 68 -10.69 9.86 -7.85
C LEU A 68 -11.36 11.07 -8.50
N ASP A 69 -12.58 10.93 -9.03
CA ASP A 69 -13.37 12.04 -9.57
C ASP A 69 -13.69 13.09 -8.50
N LYS A 70 -13.88 12.67 -7.24
CA LYS A 70 -14.08 13.62 -6.12
C LYS A 70 -12.77 14.28 -5.69
N GLN A 71 -11.70 13.48 -5.58
CA GLN A 71 -10.45 13.93 -4.95
C GLN A 71 -9.50 14.62 -5.93
N GLN A 72 -9.63 14.34 -7.24
CA GLN A 72 -8.78 14.83 -8.34
C GLN A 72 -7.27 14.52 -8.18
N ARG A 73 -6.91 13.72 -7.17
CA ARG A 73 -5.56 13.25 -6.82
C ARG A 73 -5.65 12.18 -5.72
N GLY A 74 -4.61 11.37 -5.56
CA GLY A 74 -4.50 10.48 -4.41
C GLY A 74 -3.53 9.33 -4.62
N ILE A 75 -3.39 8.52 -3.57
CA ILE A 75 -2.72 7.22 -3.58
C ILE A 75 -3.82 6.17 -3.37
N VAL A 76 -3.89 5.20 -4.29
CA VAL A 76 -4.88 4.13 -4.29
C VAL A 76 -4.31 2.86 -3.66
N LEU A 77 -5.05 2.23 -2.76
CA LEU A 77 -4.71 0.90 -2.22
C LEU A 77 -5.34 -0.21 -3.05
N PHE A 78 -4.49 -1.14 -3.48
CA PHE A 78 -4.84 -2.42 -4.11
C PHE A 78 -3.91 -3.52 -3.58
N HIS A 79 -4.33 -4.77 -3.77
CA HIS A 79 -3.59 -5.98 -3.44
C HIS A 79 -3.46 -6.87 -4.68
N ASP A 80 -2.25 -7.00 -5.20
CA ASP A 80 -1.90 -7.83 -6.36
C ASP A 80 -2.09 -9.34 -6.11
N ILE A 81 -2.11 -9.76 -4.86
CA ILE A 81 -2.42 -11.14 -4.46
C ILE A 81 -3.89 -11.53 -4.65
N HIS A 82 -4.77 -10.59 -5.02
CA HIS A 82 -6.18 -10.86 -5.29
C HIS A 82 -6.43 -10.93 -6.81
N ALA A 83 -6.88 -12.08 -7.31
CA ALA A 83 -7.10 -12.30 -8.75
C ALA A 83 -8.03 -11.24 -9.38
N ARG A 84 -9.06 -10.80 -8.64
CA ARG A 84 -10.02 -9.75 -9.04
C ARG A 84 -9.44 -8.33 -9.15
N THR A 85 -8.21 -8.14 -8.69
CA THR A 85 -7.47 -6.88 -8.82
C THR A 85 -6.61 -6.88 -10.08
N VAL A 86 -6.18 -8.07 -10.53
CA VAL A 86 -5.23 -8.26 -11.63
C VAL A 86 -5.94 -8.62 -12.96
N GLN A 87 -7.14 -9.21 -12.90
CA GLN A 87 -7.93 -9.66 -14.06
C GLN A 87 -9.23 -8.87 -14.19
#